data_AF-A0A497FG13-F1
#
_entry.id   AF-A0A497FG13-F1
#
_cell.length_a   1.000
_cell.length_b   1.000
_cell.length_c   1.000
_cell.angle_alpha   90.00
_cell.angle_beta   90.00
_cell.angle_gamma   90.00
#
_symmetry.space_group_name_H-M   'P 1'
#
loop_
_entity.id
_entity.type
_entity.pdbx_description
1 polymer ?
#
loop_
_entity_poly.entity_id
_entity_poly.type
_entity_poly.pdbx_seq_one_letter_code
_entity_poly.pdbx_strand_id
1 'polypeptide(L)'
;MLRLENFNASKSFEDFFKTEYEKLENRLGLKEKDIVLYVFGRVKDLRSVYADYYSIFRRGQSTIIFWKENKMLILVVEENWRKRGEKFWKGMFAESLCYSLLKEKTLIKSCNRLELLFYKTRKLTKIHEKLAEAKLYEYFDPILSDMITWRLKNLRDFSKAMLVRDEIGALTLLSFIYPAIMALPYARRGVKKAEKSVSMIMGYLPTILKKDIVKIFKKNPKCDDVLDGLYDFVNIAYLAST
;
A
#
# COMPACT_ATOMS: atom_id res chain seq x y z
N MET A 1 -8.74 -1.41 21.34
CA MET A 1 -9.26 -2.78 21.54
C MET A 1 -9.94 -3.26 20.26
N LEU A 2 -9.55 -4.45 19.75
CA LEU A 2 -10.17 -5.06 18.57
C LEU A 2 -11.45 -5.80 18.94
N ARG A 3 -12.56 -5.56 18.24
CA ARG A 3 -13.71 -6.49 18.22
C ARG A 3 -13.75 -7.21 16.88
N LEU A 4 -13.97 -8.52 16.91
CA LEU A 4 -14.00 -9.36 15.72
C LEU A 4 -15.38 -9.98 15.57
N GLU A 5 -15.99 -9.82 14.40
CA GLU A 5 -17.26 -10.43 14.03
C GLU A 5 -17.03 -11.43 12.89
N ASN A 6 -17.33 -12.71 13.12
CA ASN A 6 -17.09 -13.81 12.17
C ASN A 6 -18.38 -14.16 11.41
N PHE A 7 -18.32 -14.16 10.09
CA PHE A 7 -19.38 -14.51 9.15
C PHE A 7 -18.92 -15.69 8.29
N ASN A 8 -19.00 -16.90 8.86
CA ASN A 8 -18.67 -18.17 8.21
C ASN A 8 -17.21 -18.31 7.76
N ALA A 9 -16.27 -17.58 8.36
CA ALA A 9 -14.85 -17.77 8.16
C ALA A 9 -14.32 -18.93 8.98
N SER A 10 -13.24 -19.56 8.50
CA SER A 10 -12.60 -20.65 9.22
C SER A 10 -12.01 -20.17 10.55
N LYS A 11 -11.97 -21.08 11.53
CA LYS A 11 -11.44 -20.78 12.85
C LYS A 11 -9.96 -20.38 12.81
N SER A 12 -9.17 -21.00 11.94
CA SER A 12 -7.76 -20.64 11.76
C SER A 12 -7.57 -19.22 11.20
N PHE A 13 -8.46 -18.75 10.33
CA PHE A 13 -8.41 -17.39 9.82
C PHE A 13 -8.80 -16.36 10.88
N GLU A 14 -9.81 -16.65 11.69
CA GLU A 14 -10.16 -15.84 12.86
C GLU A 14 -9.00 -15.76 13.87
N ASP A 15 -8.43 -16.91 14.22
CA ASP A 15 -7.37 -17.02 15.22
C ASP A 15 -6.09 -16.31 14.77
N PHE A 16 -5.80 -16.30 13.45
CA PHE A 16 -4.75 -15.49 12.86
C PHE A 16 -4.90 -14.01 13.24
N PHE A 17 -6.07 -13.41 13.04
CA PHE A 17 -6.26 -11.98 13.33
C PHE A 17 -6.16 -11.65 14.80
N LYS A 18 -6.70 -12.49 15.69
CA LYS A 18 -6.59 -12.29 17.13
C LYS A 18 -5.13 -12.33 17.59
N THR A 19 -4.43 -13.40 17.23
CA THR A 19 -3.03 -13.61 17.58
C THR A 19 -2.13 -12.51 17.01
N GLU A 20 -2.39 -12.08 15.77
CA GLU A 20 -1.57 -11.06 15.12
C GLU A 20 -1.88 -9.66 15.66
N TYR A 21 -3.14 -9.38 16.03
CA TYR A 21 -3.50 -8.11 16.66
C TYR A 21 -2.83 -7.96 18.03
N GLU A 22 -2.79 -9.00 18.86
CA GLU A 22 -2.10 -8.96 20.16
C GLU A 22 -0.62 -8.56 20.04
N LYS A 23 0.07 -9.06 19.01
CA LYS A 23 1.47 -8.69 18.73
C LYS A 23 1.60 -7.25 18.26
N LEU A 24 0.64 -6.78 17.47
CA LEU A 24 0.69 -5.47 16.82
C LEU A 24 0.15 -4.34 17.71
N GLU A 25 -0.75 -4.63 18.66
CA GLU A 25 -1.43 -3.62 19.48
C GLU A 25 -0.45 -2.71 20.19
N ASN A 26 0.54 -3.28 20.87
CA ASN A 26 1.57 -2.51 21.57
C ASN A 26 2.55 -1.85 20.60
N ARG A 27 2.96 -2.54 19.53
CA ARG A 27 3.94 -2.02 18.55
C ARG A 27 3.41 -0.82 17.77
N LEU A 28 2.11 -0.79 17.49
CA LEU A 28 1.43 0.26 16.74
C LEU A 28 0.68 1.27 17.62
N GLY A 29 0.65 1.08 18.94
CA GLY A 29 -0.04 1.99 19.87
C GLY A 29 -1.56 2.00 19.68
N LEU A 30 -2.19 0.85 19.52
CA LEU A 30 -3.61 0.71 19.14
C LEU A 30 -4.58 0.62 20.33
N LYS A 31 -4.09 0.68 21.57
CA LYS A 31 -4.92 0.45 22.78
C LYS A 31 -6.20 1.28 22.80
N GLU A 32 -6.08 2.58 22.51
CA GLU A 32 -7.17 3.56 22.52
C GLU A 32 -7.99 3.59 21.22
N LYS A 33 -7.65 2.75 20.23
CA LYS A 33 -8.36 2.72 18.95
C LYS A 33 -9.57 1.79 19.03
N ASP A 34 -10.71 2.28 18.56
CA ASP A 34 -11.92 1.47 18.34
C ASP A 34 -11.90 0.90 16.92
N ILE A 35 -11.52 -0.37 16.84
CA ILE A 35 -11.34 -1.09 15.58
C ILE A 35 -12.26 -2.30 15.60
N VAL A 36 -13.05 -2.45 14.54
CA VAL A 36 -13.86 -3.66 14.33
C VAL A 36 -13.54 -4.33 13.03
N LEU A 37 -13.24 -5.61 13.14
CA LEU A 37 -12.87 -6.48 12.05
C LEU A 37 -14.02 -7.44 11.75
N TYR A 38 -14.60 -7.28 10.57
CA TYR A 38 -15.57 -8.19 10.00
C TYR A 38 -14.85 -9.22 9.13
N VAL A 39 -14.93 -10.48 9.53
CA VAL A 39 -14.24 -11.60 8.87
C VAL A 39 -15.26 -12.47 8.15
N PHE A 40 -15.24 -12.44 6.82
CA PHE A 40 -16.14 -13.23 5.98
C PHE A 40 -15.41 -14.45 5.40
N GLY A 41 -16.05 -15.62 5.38
CA GLY A 41 -15.46 -16.80 4.73
C GLY A 41 -15.39 -16.66 3.22
N ARG A 42 -16.50 -16.23 2.60
CA ARG A 42 -16.66 -16.08 1.15
C ARG A 42 -17.27 -14.73 0.81
N VAL A 43 -17.08 -14.26 -0.43
CA VAL A 43 -17.66 -12.98 -0.87
C VAL A 43 -19.19 -12.98 -0.78
N LYS A 44 -19.84 -14.15 -0.93
CA LYS A 44 -21.30 -14.29 -0.78
C LYS A 44 -21.80 -13.95 0.63
N ASP A 45 -20.96 -14.09 1.66
CA ASP A 45 -21.35 -13.86 3.05
C ASP A 45 -21.52 -12.36 3.35
N LEU A 46 -21.04 -11.47 2.46
CA LEU A 46 -21.25 -10.02 2.58
C LEU A 46 -22.69 -9.57 2.29
N ARG A 47 -23.47 -10.37 1.53
CA ARG A 47 -24.78 -9.94 1.01
C ARG A 47 -25.79 -9.57 2.11
N SER A 48 -25.65 -10.15 3.30
CA SER A 48 -26.55 -9.94 4.43
C SER A 48 -26.20 -8.71 5.30
N VAL A 49 -24.99 -8.16 5.18
CA VAL A 49 -24.49 -7.14 6.13
C VAL A 49 -23.88 -5.92 5.43
N TYR A 50 -23.15 -6.15 4.34
CA TYR A 50 -22.37 -5.13 3.62
C TYR A 50 -22.49 -5.31 2.10
N ALA A 51 -23.74 -5.39 1.63
CA ALA A 51 -24.06 -5.66 0.22
C ALA A 51 -23.40 -4.68 -0.76
N ASP A 52 -23.26 -3.41 -0.39
CA ASP A 52 -22.64 -2.36 -1.22
C ASP A 52 -21.19 -2.69 -1.62
N TYR A 53 -20.47 -3.43 -0.77
CA TYR A 53 -19.08 -3.81 -1.02
C TYR A 53 -18.94 -5.12 -1.81
N TYR A 54 -20.04 -5.88 -2.01
CA TYR A 54 -20.01 -7.19 -2.67
C TYR A 54 -19.35 -7.16 -4.05
N SER A 55 -19.67 -6.15 -4.86
CA SER A 55 -19.13 -6.02 -6.22
C SER A 55 -17.60 -5.78 -6.23
N ILE A 56 -17.09 -5.07 -5.23
CA ILE A 56 -15.66 -4.75 -5.09
C ILE A 56 -14.87 -6.00 -4.70
N PHE A 57 -15.36 -6.76 -3.71
CA PHE A 57 -14.74 -8.02 -3.31
C PHE A 57 -14.83 -9.10 -4.39
N ARG A 58 -15.91 -9.14 -5.18
CA ARG A 58 -16.04 -10.06 -6.33
C ARG A 58 -14.96 -9.82 -7.39
N ARG A 59 -14.44 -8.60 -7.50
CA ARG A 59 -13.32 -8.24 -8.40
C ARG A 59 -11.94 -8.57 -7.82
N GLY A 60 -11.86 -9.22 -6.67
CA GLY A 60 -10.61 -9.70 -6.06
C GLY A 60 -9.99 -8.77 -5.01
N GLN A 61 -10.71 -7.72 -4.58
CA GLN A 61 -10.29 -6.95 -3.40
C GLN A 61 -10.29 -7.87 -2.17
N SER A 62 -9.25 -7.82 -1.35
CA SER A 62 -9.11 -8.68 -0.16
C SER A 62 -9.52 -7.98 1.13
N THR A 63 -9.38 -6.65 1.17
CA THR A 63 -9.62 -5.85 2.37
C THR A 63 -10.27 -4.52 2.01
N ILE A 64 -11.25 -4.08 2.78
CA ILE A 64 -11.80 -2.72 2.69
C ILE A 64 -11.76 -2.10 4.08
N ILE A 65 -11.39 -0.83 4.15
CA ILE A 65 -11.29 -0.07 5.40
C ILE A 65 -12.09 1.20 5.23
N PHE A 66 -12.98 1.48 6.18
CA PHE A 66 -13.73 2.73 6.23
C PHE A 66 -14.05 3.14 7.66
N TRP A 67 -14.51 4.37 7.82
CA TRP A 67 -14.88 4.94 9.11
C TRP A 67 -16.40 5.10 9.18
N LYS A 68 -16.99 4.72 10.32
CA LYS A 68 -18.39 4.99 10.65
C LYS A 68 -18.44 5.44 12.11
N GLU A 69 -19.05 6.60 12.39
CA GLU A 69 -19.24 7.08 13.79
C GLU A 69 -17.93 7.07 14.62
N ASN A 70 -16.82 7.57 14.05
CA ASN A 70 -15.45 7.57 14.65
C ASN A 70 -14.83 6.19 14.92
N LYS A 71 -15.47 5.11 14.45
CA LYS A 71 -14.99 3.74 14.55
C LYS A 71 -14.39 3.30 13.22
N MET A 72 -13.22 2.67 13.26
CA MET A 72 -12.61 2.09 12.06
C MET A 72 -13.15 0.68 11.85
N LEU A 73 -13.73 0.44 10.67
CA LEU A 73 -14.23 -0.86 10.25
C LEU A 73 -13.29 -1.45 9.20
N ILE A 74 -12.86 -2.68 9.42
CA ILE A 74 -12.05 -3.47 8.48
C ILE A 74 -12.89 -4.66 8.04
N LEU A 75 -13.08 -4.81 6.73
CA LEU A 75 -13.78 -5.94 6.12
C LEU A 75 -12.74 -6.80 5.42
N VAL A 76 -12.66 -8.08 5.76
CA VAL A 76 -11.75 -9.05 5.14
C VAL A 76 -12.53 -10.27 4.66
N VAL A 77 -12.10 -10.83 3.53
CA VAL A 77 -12.69 -12.06 2.99
C VAL A 77 -11.63 -13.14 2.85
N GLU A 78 -11.81 -14.25 3.56
CA GLU A 78 -10.88 -15.38 3.61
C GLU A 78 -10.56 -15.92 2.23
N GLU A 79 -11.58 -16.18 1.39
CA GLU A 79 -11.36 -16.72 0.04
C GLU A 79 -10.43 -15.85 -0.81
N ASN A 80 -10.47 -14.52 -0.63
CA ASN A 80 -9.61 -13.59 -1.35
C ASN A 80 -8.23 -13.46 -0.70
N TRP A 81 -8.14 -13.48 0.64
CA TRP A 81 -6.86 -13.51 1.35
C TRP A 81 -6.06 -14.79 1.03
N ARG A 82 -6.72 -15.94 0.91
CA ARG A 82 -6.09 -17.19 0.48
C ARG A 82 -5.52 -17.09 -0.94
N LYS A 83 -6.24 -16.47 -1.87
CA LYS A 83 -5.75 -16.21 -3.25
C LYS A 83 -4.53 -15.28 -3.29
N ARG A 84 -4.40 -14.35 -2.33
CA ARG A 84 -3.19 -13.52 -2.19
C ARG A 84 -2.01 -14.35 -1.69
N GLY A 85 -2.23 -15.22 -0.71
CA GLY A 85 -1.24 -16.13 -0.14
C GLY A 85 -0.87 -15.78 1.30
N GLU A 86 -0.77 -16.81 2.15
CA GLU A 86 -0.60 -16.68 3.60
C GLU A 86 0.67 -15.92 4.00
N LYS A 87 1.74 -16.02 3.18
CA LYS A 87 3.00 -15.29 3.37
C LYS A 87 2.83 -13.75 3.42
N PHE A 88 1.72 -13.20 2.91
CA PHE A 88 1.46 -11.76 2.89
C PHE A 88 0.51 -11.28 3.98
N TRP A 89 -0.16 -12.19 4.69
CA TRP A 89 -1.26 -11.85 5.59
C TRP A 89 -0.85 -10.88 6.69
N LYS A 90 0.33 -11.10 7.28
CA LYS A 90 0.89 -10.22 8.32
C LYS A 90 1.05 -8.78 7.83
N GLY A 91 1.66 -8.60 6.66
CA GLY A 91 1.83 -7.28 6.04
C GLY A 91 0.51 -6.61 5.70
N MET A 92 -0.42 -7.36 5.10
CA MET A 92 -1.75 -6.85 4.76
C MET A 92 -2.54 -6.41 5.99
N PHE A 93 -2.48 -7.18 7.08
CA PHE A 93 -3.18 -6.81 8.32
C PHE A 93 -2.54 -5.62 9.01
N ALA A 94 -1.20 -5.59 9.12
CA ALA A 94 -0.46 -4.48 9.71
C ALA A 94 -0.70 -3.16 8.94
N GLU A 95 -0.69 -3.21 7.60
CA GLU A 95 -1.04 -2.08 6.75
C GLU A 95 -2.46 -1.59 7.07
N SER A 96 -3.41 -2.53 7.18
CA SER A 96 -4.82 -2.22 7.47
C SER A 96 -5.00 -1.53 8.82
N LEU A 97 -4.30 -2.00 9.86
CA LEU A 97 -4.35 -1.38 11.19
C LEU A 97 -3.75 0.04 11.21
N CYS A 98 -2.72 0.29 10.40
CA CYS A 98 -2.08 1.61 10.33
C CYS A 98 -3.02 2.69 9.75
N TYR A 99 -4.07 2.33 9.01
CA TYR A 99 -5.09 3.31 8.62
C TYR A 99 -5.76 4.00 9.82
N SER A 100 -5.86 3.33 10.98
CA SER A 100 -6.39 3.93 12.23
C SER A 100 -5.51 5.04 12.82
N LEU A 101 -4.25 5.09 12.39
CA LEU A 101 -3.23 6.03 12.85
C LEU A 101 -3.14 7.27 11.97
N LEU A 102 -3.77 7.24 10.80
CA LEU A 102 -3.82 8.38 9.89
C LEU A 102 -4.88 9.37 10.39
N LYS A 103 -4.48 10.62 10.61
CA LYS A 103 -5.38 11.71 11.01
C LYS A 103 -6.22 12.26 9.83
N GLU A 104 -6.01 11.75 8.62
CA GLU A 104 -6.61 12.28 7.40
C GLU A 104 -8.01 11.69 7.15
N LYS A 105 -9.03 12.55 7.13
CA LYS A 105 -10.34 12.24 6.55
C LYS A 105 -10.23 12.27 5.01
N THR A 106 -10.71 11.22 4.33
CA THR A 106 -10.93 11.17 2.86
C THR A 106 -11.97 12.20 2.41
N LEU A 107 -11.98 12.81 1.22
CA LEU A 107 -11.12 12.80 0.02
C LEU A 107 -11.33 14.16 -0.68
N ILE A 108 -10.30 14.63 -1.41
CA ILE A 108 -10.32 15.82 -2.25
C ILE A 108 -11.39 15.65 -3.36
N LYS A 109 -12.29 16.63 -3.51
CA LYS A 109 -13.25 16.69 -4.62
C LYS A 109 -12.50 17.01 -5.93
N SER A 110 -12.77 16.22 -6.97
CA SER A 110 -12.31 16.38 -8.36
C SER A 110 -10.80 16.57 -8.53
N CYS A 111 -10.10 15.45 -8.72
CA CYS A 111 -8.69 15.43 -9.13
C CYS A 111 -8.57 14.56 -10.38
N ASN A 112 -7.64 14.89 -11.28
CA ASN A 112 -7.30 14.02 -12.40
C ASN A 112 -6.72 12.68 -11.90
N ARG A 113 -6.59 11.66 -12.77
CA ARG A 113 -6.16 10.31 -12.32
C ARG A 113 -4.77 10.31 -11.70
N LEU A 114 -3.88 11.18 -12.18
CA LEU A 114 -2.51 11.32 -11.69
C LEU A 114 -2.49 11.87 -10.26
N GLU A 115 -3.21 12.96 -10.01
CA GLU A 115 -3.38 13.54 -8.66
C GLU A 115 -3.99 12.52 -7.69
N LEU A 116 -5.01 11.77 -8.12
CA LEU A 116 -5.60 10.71 -7.31
C LEU A 116 -4.58 9.61 -6.98
N LEU A 117 -3.72 9.24 -7.93
CA LEU A 117 -2.67 8.25 -7.70
C LEU A 117 -1.65 8.77 -6.67
N PHE A 118 -1.17 10.01 -6.81
CA PHE A 118 -0.25 10.60 -5.84
C PHE A 118 -0.86 10.76 -4.45
N TYR A 119 -2.13 11.13 -4.35
CA TYR A 119 -2.86 11.16 -3.09
C TYR A 119 -2.85 9.77 -2.42
N LYS A 120 -3.17 8.71 -3.17
CA LYS A 120 -3.13 7.33 -2.66
C LYS A 120 -1.72 6.90 -2.27
N THR A 121 -0.72 7.22 -3.09
CA THR A 121 0.69 6.90 -2.83
C THR A 121 1.19 7.61 -1.57
N ARG A 122 0.80 8.87 -1.33
CA ARG A 122 1.13 9.60 -0.10
C ARG A 122 0.52 8.92 1.13
N LYS A 123 -0.77 8.60 1.07
CA LYS A 123 -1.46 7.90 2.14
C LYS A 123 -0.79 6.56 2.49
N LEU A 124 -0.42 5.78 1.47
CA LEU A 124 0.28 4.51 1.66
C LEU A 124 1.71 4.72 2.19
N THR A 125 2.42 5.74 1.73
CA THR A 125 3.73 6.10 2.26
C THR A 125 3.66 6.44 3.74
N LYS A 126 2.62 7.17 4.19
CA LYS A 126 2.37 7.43 5.63
C LYS A 126 2.13 6.17 6.43
N ILE A 127 1.45 5.18 5.86
CA ILE A 127 1.31 3.87 6.50
C ILE A 127 2.67 3.18 6.64
N HIS A 128 3.50 3.19 5.60
CA HIS A 128 4.85 2.62 5.68
C HIS A 128 5.77 3.39 6.63
N GLU A 129 5.59 4.70 6.81
CA GLU A 129 6.26 5.45 7.86
C GLU A 129 5.89 4.92 9.26
N LYS A 130 4.59 4.66 9.52
CA LYS A 130 4.14 4.05 10.79
C LYS A 130 4.65 2.64 10.99
N LEU A 131 4.64 1.80 9.96
CA LEU A 131 5.21 0.47 10.02
C LEU A 131 6.72 0.50 10.27
N ALA A 132 7.44 1.44 9.64
CA ALA A 132 8.88 1.59 9.83
C ALA A 132 9.23 2.16 11.22
N GLU A 133 8.42 3.07 11.76
CA GLU A 133 8.49 3.55 13.16
C GLU A 133 8.39 2.38 14.14
N ALA A 134 7.43 1.48 13.91
CA ALA A 134 7.20 0.28 14.71
C ALA A 134 8.19 -0.87 14.43
N LYS A 135 9.21 -0.65 13.58
CA LYS A 135 10.22 -1.64 13.16
C LYS A 135 9.63 -2.91 12.54
N LEU A 136 8.52 -2.80 11.79
CA LEU A 136 7.77 -3.91 11.20
C LEU A 136 8.19 -4.23 9.75
N TYR A 137 9.46 -4.06 9.40
CA TYR A 137 9.91 -4.32 8.02
C TYR A 137 9.68 -5.78 7.60
N GLU A 138 9.88 -6.72 8.51
CA GLU A 138 9.69 -8.16 8.33
C GLU A 138 8.26 -8.55 7.93
N TYR A 139 7.27 -7.73 8.28
CA TYR A 139 5.86 -7.96 7.90
C TYR A 139 5.62 -7.58 6.43
N PHE A 140 6.34 -6.58 5.95
CA PHE A 140 6.14 -5.99 4.64
C PHE A 140 7.10 -6.53 3.57
N ASP A 141 8.30 -6.96 3.98
CA ASP A 141 9.35 -7.47 3.11
C ASP A 141 8.89 -8.56 2.11
N PRO A 142 8.01 -9.53 2.48
CA PRO A 142 7.48 -10.49 1.51
C PRO A 142 6.68 -9.82 0.39
N ILE A 143 5.82 -8.85 0.72
CA ILE A 143 5.00 -8.11 -0.24
C ILE A 143 5.91 -7.29 -1.16
N LEU A 144 6.86 -6.56 -0.59
CA LEU A 144 7.82 -5.76 -1.34
C LEU A 144 8.64 -6.63 -2.31
N SER A 145 9.16 -7.75 -1.83
CA SER A 145 9.97 -8.67 -2.64
C SER A 145 9.18 -9.27 -3.81
N ASP A 146 7.91 -9.62 -3.58
CA ASP A 146 7.01 -10.14 -4.61
C ASP A 146 6.69 -9.08 -5.68
N MET A 147 6.38 -7.84 -5.24
CA MET A 147 6.16 -6.70 -6.13
C MET A 147 7.37 -6.42 -7.01
N ILE A 148 8.57 -6.36 -6.44
CA ILE A 148 9.81 -6.13 -7.19
C ILE A 148 10.03 -7.28 -8.18
N THR A 149 9.90 -8.53 -7.74
CA THR A 149 10.07 -9.71 -8.60
C THR A 149 9.12 -9.66 -9.81
N TRP A 150 7.85 -9.33 -9.57
CA TRP A 150 6.87 -9.20 -10.65
C TRP A 150 7.22 -8.07 -11.63
N ARG A 151 7.67 -6.91 -11.12
CA ARG A 151 8.10 -5.78 -11.99
C ARG A 151 9.28 -6.16 -12.87
N LEU A 152 10.28 -6.83 -12.31
CA LEU A 152 11.48 -7.22 -13.05
C LEU A 152 11.17 -8.29 -14.11
N LYS A 153 10.26 -9.23 -13.83
CA LYS A 153 9.79 -10.21 -14.82
C LYS A 153 9.09 -9.56 -16.02
N ASN A 154 8.50 -8.38 -15.84
CA ASN A 154 7.77 -7.64 -16.88
C ASN A 154 8.51 -6.39 -17.36
N LEU A 155 9.82 -6.25 -17.06
CA LEU A 155 10.57 -5.00 -17.22
C LEU A 155 10.54 -4.43 -18.64
N ARG A 156 10.55 -5.30 -19.66
CA ARG A 156 10.54 -4.88 -21.07
C ARG A 156 9.32 -4.00 -21.39
N ASP A 157 8.15 -4.43 -20.93
CA ASP A 157 6.90 -3.73 -21.19
C ASP A 157 6.83 -2.42 -20.40
N PHE A 158 7.28 -2.44 -19.14
CA PHE A 158 7.42 -1.24 -18.33
C PHE A 158 8.35 -0.23 -19.01
N SER A 159 9.54 -0.65 -19.43
CA SER A 159 10.56 0.26 -19.98
C SER A 159 10.08 0.98 -21.23
N LYS A 160 9.39 0.29 -22.13
CA LYS A 160 8.82 0.90 -23.34
C LYS A 160 7.73 1.91 -22.99
N ALA A 161 6.79 1.53 -22.12
CA ALA A 161 5.66 2.39 -21.75
C ALA A 161 6.11 3.62 -20.94
N MET A 162 7.10 3.50 -20.05
CA MET A 162 7.64 4.63 -19.27
C MET A 162 8.27 5.74 -20.12
N LEU A 163 8.69 5.44 -21.35
CA LEU A 163 9.26 6.43 -22.27
C LEU A 163 8.18 7.20 -23.05
N VAL A 164 6.95 6.69 -23.06
CA VAL A 164 5.83 7.39 -23.67
C VAL A 164 5.50 8.60 -22.81
N ARG A 165 5.49 9.78 -23.43
CA ARG A 165 5.11 11.03 -22.76
C ARG A 165 3.61 11.18 -22.92
N ASP A 166 2.88 10.44 -22.11
CA ASP A 166 1.42 10.51 -21.99
C ASP A 166 0.99 10.10 -20.58
N GLU A 167 -0.31 10.14 -20.30
CA GLU A 167 -0.85 9.76 -18.99
C GLU A 167 -0.51 8.30 -18.65
N ILE A 168 -0.52 7.41 -19.65
CA ILE A 168 -0.25 5.98 -19.45
C ILE A 168 1.21 5.75 -19.06
N GLY A 169 2.16 6.44 -19.70
CA GLY A 169 3.57 6.38 -19.39
C GLY A 169 3.87 6.94 -18.00
N ALA A 170 3.24 8.06 -17.62
CA ALA A 170 3.30 8.63 -16.28
C ALA A 170 2.80 7.65 -15.20
N LEU A 171 1.61 7.06 -15.41
CA LEU A 171 1.03 6.05 -14.51
C LEU A 171 1.93 4.80 -14.44
N THR A 172 2.50 4.38 -15.56
CA THR A 172 3.38 3.21 -15.63
C THR A 172 4.69 3.44 -14.88
N LEU A 173 5.29 4.63 -15.01
CA LEU A 173 6.49 5.02 -14.28
C LEU A 173 6.23 4.98 -12.77
N LEU A 174 5.16 5.63 -12.31
CA LEU A 174 4.79 5.65 -10.90
C LEU A 174 4.53 4.25 -10.37
N SER A 175 3.79 3.44 -11.12
CA SER A 175 3.52 2.04 -10.82
C SER A 175 4.82 1.23 -10.68
N PHE A 176 5.81 1.48 -11.55
CA PHE A 176 7.12 0.81 -11.51
C PHE A 176 7.96 1.22 -10.29
N ILE A 177 8.04 2.51 -9.97
CA ILE A 177 8.83 2.99 -8.83
C ILE A 177 8.12 2.85 -7.48
N TYR A 178 6.83 2.52 -7.47
CA TYR A 178 6.02 2.37 -6.27
C TYR A 178 6.64 1.47 -5.18
N PRO A 179 7.26 0.29 -5.48
CA PRO A 179 7.97 -0.49 -4.48
C PRO A 179 9.14 0.29 -3.82
N ALA A 180 9.87 1.11 -4.58
CA ALA A 180 10.93 1.94 -4.02
C ALA A 180 10.38 3.04 -3.10
N ILE A 181 9.23 3.62 -3.46
CA ILE A 181 8.52 4.57 -2.59
C ILE A 181 8.11 3.90 -1.26
N MET A 182 7.52 2.71 -1.31
CA MET A 182 7.13 1.96 -0.10
C MET A 182 8.34 1.51 0.75
N ALA A 183 9.47 1.21 0.13
CA ALA A 183 10.69 0.83 0.82
C ALA A 183 11.41 2.02 1.49
N LEU A 184 11.17 3.24 1.01
CA LEU A 184 11.89 4.45 1.43
C LEU A 184 11.83 4.74 2.93
N PRO A 185 10.68 4.65 3.62
CA PRO A 185 10.62 4.90 5.07
C PRO A 185 11.52 3.98 5.89
N TYR A 186 11.65 2.72 5.46
CA TYR A 186 12.51 1.73 6.11
C TYR A 186 13.99 1.96 5.78
N ALA A 187 14.29 2.29 4.52
CA ALA A 187 15.65 2.60 4.08
C ALA A 187 16.22 3.79 4.87
N ARG A 188 15.44 4.85 5.06
CA ARG A 188 15.86 6.01 5.86
C ARG A 188 16.05 5.74 7.35
N ARG A 189 15.50 4.64 7.85
CA ARG A 189 15.73 4.13 9.20
C ARG A 189 16.90 3.14 9.28
N GLY A 190 17.69 3.01 8.21
CA GLY A 190 18.89 2.17 8.15
C GLY A 190 18.63 0.70 7.85
N VAL A 191 17.44 0.34 7.34
CA VAL A 191 17.16 -1.04 6.94
C VAL A 191 17.87 -1.34 5.61
N LYS A 192 19.05 -1.96 5.68
CA LYS A 192 19.90 -2.29 4.51
C LYS A 192 19.15 -3.03 3.39
N LYS A 193 18.20 -3.92 3.72
CA LYS A 193 17.42 -4.65 2.71
C LYS A 193 16.46 -3.74 1.95
N ALA A 194 15.90 -2.73 2.61
CA ALA A 194 15.07 -1.71 1.99
C ALA A 194 15.90 -0.78 1.09
N GLU A 195 17.09 -0.36 1.54
CA GLU A 195 18.03 0.43 0.72
C GLU A 195 18.43 -0.30 -0.58
N LYS A 196 18.71 -1.61 -0.47
CA LYS A 196 18.96 -2.48 -1.63
C LYS A 196 17.76 -2.54 -2.56
N SER A 197 16.55 -2.63 -2.01
CA SER A 197 15.30 -2.65 -2.79
C SER A 197 15.09 -1.35 -3.57
N VAL A 198 15.29 -0.20 -2.93
CA VAL A 198 15.27 1.12 -3.60
C VAL A 198 16.32 1.15 -4.72
N SER A 199 17.56 0.79 -4.40
CA SER A 199 18.67 0.81 -5.37
C SER A 199 18.43 -0.11 -6.56
N MET A 200 17.85 -1.30 -6.33
CA MET A 200 17.50 -2.25 -7.38
C MET A 200 16.49 -1.65 -8.35
N ILE A 201 15.36 -1.13 -7.85
CA ILE A 201 14.33 -0.51 -8.69
C ILE A 201 14.90 0.68 -9.48
N MET A 202 15.68 1.56 -8.84
CA MET A 202 16.34 2.67 -9.52
C MET A 202 17.35 2.22 -10.57
N GLY A 203 17.97 1.06 -10.36
CA GLY A 203 18.91 0.43 -11.28
C GLY A 203 18.30 0.15 -12.65
N TYR A 204 17.03 -0.24 -12.68
CA TYR A 204 16.28 -0.66 -13.87
C TYR A 204 15.47 0.45 -14.56
N LEU A 205 15.52 1.69 -14.05
CA LEU A 205 14.92 2.82 -14.74
C LEU A 205 15.66 3.11 -16.07
N PRO A 206 14.93 3.51 -17.14
CA PRO A 206 15.55 3.98 -18.38
C PRO A 206 16.55 5.11 -18.10
N THR A 207 17.70 5.08 -18.78
CA THR A 207 18.82 6.02 -18.54
C THR A 207 18.38 7.48 -18.59
N ILE A 208 17.45 7.82 -19.49
CA ILE A 208 16.93 9.18 -19.67
C ILE A 208 16.13 9.69 -18.45
N LEU A 209 15.48 8.80 -17.69
CA LEU A 209 14.69 9.15 -16.50
C LEU A 209 15.50 8.97 -15.20
N LYS A 210 16.44 8.03 -15.22
CA LYS A 210 17.14 7.53 -14.04
C LYS A 210 17.85 8.62 -13.25
N LYS A 211 18.56 9.53 -13.94
CA LYS A 211 19.36 10.58 -13.28
C LYS A 211 18.48 11.48 -12.41
N ASP A 212 17.35 11.94 -12.95
CA ASP A 212 16.48 12.89 -12.28
C ASP A 212 15.70 12.23 -11.15
N ILE A 213 15.17 11.02 -11.36
CA ILE A 213 14.46 10.27 -10.33
C ILE A 213 15.41 9.92 -9.17
N VAL A 214 16.62 9.45 -9.45
CA VAL A 214 17.61 9.18 -8.39
C VAL A 214 17.97 10.45 -7.63
N LYS A 215 18.08 11.60 -8.31
CA LYS A 215 18.33 12.89 -7.67
C LYS A 215 17.19 13.27 -6.73
N ILE A 216 15.92 13.06 -7.12
CA ILE A 216 14.75 13.31 -6.28
C ILE A 216 14.79 12.45 -5.01
N PHE A 217 15.09 11.16 -5.13
CA PHE A 217 15.19 10.25 -3.97
C PHE A 217 16.33 10.61 -3.02
N LYS A 218 17.47 11.09 -3.55
CA LYS A 218 18.67 11.42 -2.73
C LYS A 218 18.62 12.80 -2.09
N LYS A 219 18.13 13.82 -2.82
CA LYS A 219 18.16 15.22 -2.36
C LYS A 219 17.19 15.47 -1.21
N ASN A 220 16.08 14.75 -1.19
CA ASN A 220 14.98 15.00 -0.28
C ASN A 220 15.12 14.14 0.99
N PRO A 221 15.13 14.74 2.19
CA PRO A 221 15.25 13.98 3.44
C PRO A 221 13.92 13.39 3.93
N LYS A 222 12.77 13.99 3.57
CA LYS A 222 11.42 13.52 3.96
C LYS A 222 10.72 12.77 2.84
N CYS A 223 9.79 11.86 3.17
CA CYS A 223 9.15 11.01 2.17
C CYS A 223 8.18 11.83 1.33
N ASP A 224 7.49 12.76 1.96
CA ASP A 224 6.60 13.71 1.29
C ASP A 224 7.34 14.53 0.23
N ASP A 225 8.51 15.09 0.56
CA ASP A 225 9.34 15.85 -0.37
C ASP A 225 9.78 15.02 -1.61
N VAL A 226 9.95 13.70 -1.45
CA VAL A 226 10.21 12.80 -2.58
C VAL A 226 8.97 12.66 -3.46
N LEU A 227 7.79 12.54 -2.85
CA LEU A 227 6.53 12.46 -3.59
C LEU A 227 6.21 13.76 -4.31
N ASP A 228 6.48 14.92 -3.70
CA ASP A 228 6.32 16.23 -4.32
C ASP A 228 7.26 16.38 -5.51
N GLY A 229 8.54 16.05 -5.36
CA GLY A 229 9.50 16.08 -6.46
C GLY A 229 9.16 15.11 -7.61
N LEU A 230 8.61 13.93 -7.29
CA LEU A 230 8.11 12.99 -8.30
C LEU A 230 6.86 13.51 -9.00
N TYR A 231 5.96 14.18 -8.27
CA TYR A 231 4.78 14.82 -8.84
C TYR A 231 5.17 15.88 -9.84
N ASP A 232 6.06 16.80 -9.46
CA ASP A 232 6.54 17.86 -10.35
C ASP A 232 7.21 17.27 -11.60
N PHE A 233 8.07 16.26 -11.43
CA PHE A 233 8.75 15.59 -12.54
C PHE A 233 7.75 14.97 -13.54
N VAL A 234 6.76 14.23 -13.04
CA VAL A 234 5.77 13.54 -13.89
C VAL A 234 4.79 14.55 -14.51
N ASN A 235 4.35 15.55 -13.75
CA ASN A 235 3.40 16.55 -14.20
C ASN A 235 3.99 17.42 -15.32
N ILE A 236 5.24 17.85 -15.19
CA ILE A 236 5.94 18.59 -16.26
C ILE A 236 6.08 17.74 -17.52
N ALA A 237 6.49 16.47 -17.38
CA ALA A 237 6.64 15.56 -18.51
C ALA A 237 5.30 15.29 -19.23
N TYR A 238 4.20 15.22 -18.48
CA TYR A 238 2.85 15.02 -19.01
C TYR A 238 2.31 16.28 -19.71
N LEU A 239 2.40 17.45 -19.07
CA LEU A 239 1.90 18.71 -19.65
C LEU A 239 2.68 19.15 -20.89
N ALA A 240 3.96 18.78 -21.01
CA ALA A 240 4.77 19.06 -22.21
C ALA A 240 4.40 18.17 -23.42
N SER A 241 3.51 17.19 -23.24
CA SER A 241 3.10 16.23 -24.28
C SER A 241 1.64 16.38 -24.74
N THR A 242 0.88 17.24 -24.07
CA THR A 242 -0.47 17.70 -24.45
C THR A 242 -0.39 19.00 -25.23
#